data_AF-A0A7S1N1R8-F1
#
_entry.id   AF-A0A7S1N1R8-F1
#
_cell.length_a   1.000
_cell.length_b   1.000
_cell.length_c   1.000
_cell.angle_alpha   90.00
_cell.angle_beta   90.00
_cell.angle_gamma   90.00
#
_symmetry.space_group_name_H-M   'P 1'
#
loop_
_entity.id
_entity.type
_entity.pdbx_description
1 polymer ?
#
loop_
_entity_poly.entity_id
_entity_poly.type
_entity_poly.pdbx_seq_one_letter_code
_entity_poly.pdbx_strand_id
1 'polypeptide(L)'
;RPTTMPPDKGPAELVALLDSLRQSAHKLTSLGPLIHKATREVPFIPPAAQHMFDDMPILVSTVLTDIHRAMDRVVPYILAQQKTVRTMENTLAKQQVRIADLKAECERHQVTAAARLLGSALRFALYTHKQAKTEKIEYPSKKCCFVTTSVYQMDVYLTVKKGVAASVRVILQQLIRKALPNFHGYEADYDGTDQFLLVFEEAKNAVQYCCHVQKEMLIAPWDEDLLGYRFSKLEKDMEGRLVFRGPRLKMGMTYGTPEVKQNMITGRP
;
A
#
# COMPACT_ATOMS: atom_id res chain seq x y z
N ARG A 1 23.45 -0.39 -20.60
CA ARG A 1 22.43 -1.26 -21.23
C ARG A 1 21.31 -1.44 -20.23
N PRO A 2 20.08 -0.94 -20.48
CA PRO A 2 18.95 -1.21 -19.61
C PRO A 2 18.42 -2.63 -19.91
N THR A 3 18.31 -3.45 -18.87
CA THR A 3 17.62 -4.75 -18.89
C THR A 3 16.13 -4.52 -19.09
N THR A 4 15.65 -4.84 -20.29
CA THR A 4 14.22 -4.90 -20.62
C THR A 4 13.55 -5.98 -19.78
N MET A 5 12.59 -5.58 -18.94
CA MET A 5 11.64 -6.50 -18.33
C MET A 5 10.87 -7.23 -19.45
N PRO A 6 10.57 -8.54 -19.29
CA PRO A 6 9.78 -9.25 -20.28
C PRO A 6 8.38 -8.61 -20.41
N PRO A 7 7.79 -8.62 -21.61
CA PRO A 7 6.50 -7.99 -21.85
C PRO A 7 5.45 -8.67 -20.99
N ASP A 8 4.71 -7.85 -20.26
CA ASP A 8 3.54 -8.22 -19.48
C ASP A 8 2.52 -8.85 -20.44
N LYS A 9 2.47 -10.20 -20.48
CA LYS A 9 1.50 -10.95 -21.28
C LYS A 9 0.13 -10.69 -20.65
N GLY A 10 -0.52 -9.66 -21.17
CA GLY A 10 -1.69 -9.07 -20.54
C GLY A 10 -2.90 -10.02 -20.41
N PRO A 11 -3.90 -9.60 -19.62
CA PRO A 11 -5.11 -10.38 -19.34
C PRO A 11 -5.90 -10.79 -20.60
N ALA A 12 -5.69 -10.13 -21.74
CA ALA A 12 -6.37 -10.42 -23.01
C ALA A 12 -5.96 -11.77 -23.63
N GLU A 13 -4.68 -12.16 -23.54
CA GLU A 13 -4.22 -13.46 -24.07
C GLU A 13 -4.79 -14.62 -23.24
N LEU A 14 -4.87 -14.43 -21.91
CA LEU A 14 -5.45 -15.39 -20.98
C LEU A 14 -6.96 -15.59 -21.22
N VAL A 15 -7.69 -14.50 -21.50
CA VAL A 15 -9.11 -14.54 -21.85
C VAL A 15 -9.34 -15.28 -23.18
N ALA A 16 -8.53 -15.01 -24.21
CA ALA A 16 -8.63 -15.70 -25.49
C ALA A 16 -8.35 -17.21 -25.39
N LEU A 17 -7.41 -17.60 -24.53
CA LEU A 17 -7.08 -19.01 -24.27
C LEU A 17 -8.21 -19.72 -23.51
N LEU A 18 -8.84 -19.03 -22.55
CA LEU A 18 -10.01 -19.52 -21.83
C LEU A 18 -11.22 -19.70 -22.75
N ASP A 19 -11.48 -18.77 -23.67
CA ASP A 19 -12.58 -18.88 -24.63
C ASP A 19 -12.38 -20.04 -25.61
N SER A 20 -11.14 -20.28 -26.06
CA SER A 20 -10.80 -21.41 -26.91
C SER A 20 -10.97 -22.76 -26.20
N LEU A 21 -10.57 -22.83 -24.92
CA LEU A 21 -10.79 -24.00 -24.06
C LEU A 21 -12.29 -24.25 -23.83
N ARG A 22 -13.07 -23.20 -23.62
CA ARG A 22 -14.53 -23.27 -23.43
C ARG A 22 -15.23 -23.78 -24.69
N GLN A 23 -14.85 -23.31 -25.87
CA GLN A 23 -15.36 -23.81 -27.16
C GLN A 23 -15.01 -25.29 -27.38
N SER A 24 -13.79 -25.70 -27.03
CA SER A 24 -13.34 -27.08 -27.15
C SER A 24 -14.08 -28.02 -26.19
N ALA A 25 -14.30 -27.58 -24.94
CA ALA A 25 -15.10 -28.30 -23.95
C ALA A 25 -16.57 -28.44 -24.38
N HIS A 26 -17.15 -27.39 -24.99
CA HIS A 26 -18.51 -27.42 -25.52
C HIS A 26 -18.65 -28.41 -26.70
N LYS A 27 -17.66 -28.47 -27.61
CA LYS A 27 -17.60 -29.46 -28.69
C LYS A 27 -17.52 -30.90 -28.15
N LEU A 28 -16.67 -31.14 -27.15
CA LEU A 28 -16.56 -32.45 -26.49
C LEU A 28 -17.86 -32.86 -25.79
N THR A 29 -18.57 -31.90 -25.18
CA THR A 29 -19.86 -32.16 -24.52
C THR A 29 -20.96 -32.50 -25.54
N SER A 30 -20.97 -31.84 -26.71
CA SER A 30 -21.90 -32.15 -27.80
C SER A 30 -21.65 -33.52 -28.48
N LEU A 31 -20.45 -34.08 -28.33
CA LEU A 31 -20.13 -35.43 -28.82
C LEU A 31 -20.62 -36.53 -27.86
N GLY A 32 -20.87 -36.22 -26.59
CA GLY A 32 -21.36 -37.20 -25.60
C GLY A 32 -22.63 -37.93 -26.02
N PRO A 33 -23.70 -37.24 -26.46
CA PRO A 33 -24.93 -37.88 -26.95
C PRO A 33 -24.72 -38.71 -28.21
N LEU A 34 -23.82 -38.29 -29.11
CA LEU A 34 -23.50 -39.02 -30.36
C LEU A 34 -22.72 -40.30 -30.08
N ILE A 35 -21.76 -40.25 -29.15
CA ILE A 35 -21.01 -41.42 -28.68
C ILE A 35 -21.98 -42.39 -27.98
N HIS A 36 -22.85 -41.88 -27.11
CA HIS A 36 -23.86 -42.69 -26.41
C HIS A 36 -24.89 -43.31 -27.37
N LYS A 37 -25.26 -42.62 -28.46
CA LYS A 37 -26.13 -43.13 -29.52
C LYS A 37 -25.42 -44.21 -30.35
N ALA A 38 -24.18 -43.98 -30.77
CA ALA A 38 -23.36 -44.94 -31.52
C ALA A 38 -23.06 -46.23 -30.74
N THR A 39 -22.96 -46.15 -29.40
CA THR A 39 -22.76 -47.34 -28.54
C THR A 39 -24.03 -48.13 -28.25
N ARG A 40 -25.23 -47.55 -28.44
CA ARG A 40 -26.51 -48.23 -28.17
C ARG A 40 -27.26 -48.67 -29.41
N GLU A 41 -27.12 -47.96 -30.52
CA GLU A 41 -27.67 -48.34 -31.82
C GLU A 41 -26.63 -49.15 -32.61
N VAL A 42 -26.33 -50.37 -32.16
CA VAL A 42 -25.77 -51.37 -33.09
C VAL A 42 -26.91 -51.68 -34.08
N PRO A 43 -26.72 -51.58 -35.40
CA PRO A 43 -27.80 -51.77 -36.35
C PRO A 43 -28.46 -53.14 -36.16
N PHE A 44 -29.78 -53.19 -36.00
CA PHE A 44 -30.52 -54.45 -36.08
C PHE A 44 -30.41 -54.97 -37.51
N ILE A 45 -29.61 -56.02 -37.72
CA ILE A 45 -29.43 -56.67 -39.01
C ILE A 45 -30.64 -57.59 -39.23
N PRO A 46 -31.46 -57.38 -40.29
CA PRO A 46 -32.58 -58.27 -40.59
C PRO A 46 -32.05 -59.68 -40.91
N PRO A 47 -32.75 -60.77 -40.49
CA PRO A 47 -32.26 -62.15 -40.67
C PRO A 47 -31.94 -62.54 -42.13
N ALA A 48 -32.54 -61.85 -43.11
CA ALA A 48 -32.29 -62.08 -44.52
C ALA A 48 -30.94 -61.52 -45.01
N ALA A 49 -30.36 -60.54 -44.31
CA ALA A 49 -29.04 -59.98 -44.61
C ALA A 49 -27.90 -60.69 -43.87
N GLN A 50 -28.22 -61.58 -42.92
CA GLN A 50 -27.24 -62.32 -42.11
C GLN A 50 -26.27 -63.13 -42.98
N HIS A 51 -26.77 -63.76 -44.05
CA HIS A 51 -25.99 -64.61 -44.95
C HIS A 51 -25.01 -63.86 -45.87
N MET A 52 -25.15 -62.55 -46.04
CA MET A 52 -24.17 -61.74 -46.79
C MET A 52 -22.91 -61.42 -45.97
N PHE A 53 -22.94 -61.65 -44.65
CA PHE A 53 -21.82 -61.39 -43.74
C PHE A 53 -21.11 -62.67 -43.27
N ASP A 54 -21.59 -63.85 -43.67
CA ASP A 54 -21.00 -65.15 -43.31
C ASP A 54 -19.59 -65.36 -43.90
N ASP A 55 -19.21 -64.63 -44.95
CA ASP A 55 -17.85 -64.63 -45.54
C ASP A 55 -16.92 -63.52 -45.00
N MET A 56 -17.36 -62.73 -44.01
CA MET A 56 -16.52 -61.71 -43.36
C MET A 56 -16.48 -61.82 -41.82
N PRO A 57 -16.04 -62.93 -41.20
CA PRO A 57 -16.26 -63.14 -39.77
C PRO A 57 -15.13 -62.62 -38.86
N ILE A 58 -13.93 -62.34 -39.38
CA ILE A 58 -12.77 -61.99 -38.54
C ILE A 58 -12.48 -60.50 -38.57
N LEU A 59 -12.47 -59.87 -39.75
CA LEU A 59 -12.00 -58.49 -39.89
C LEU A 59 -12.93 -57.48 -39.20
N VAL A 60 -14.25 -57.62 -39.32
CA VAL A 60 -15.23 -56.68 -38.76
C VAL A 60 -15.31 -56.77 -37.23
N SER A 61 -15.32 -57.99 -36.68
CA SER A 61 -15.30 -58.25 -35.23
C SER A 61 -14.03 -57.70 -34.58
N THR A 62 -12.87 -57.92 -35.23
CA THR A 62 -11.58 -57.43 -34.73
C THR A 62 -11.53 -55.90 -34.74
N VAL A 63 -11.99 -55.27 -35.83
CA VAL A 63 -12.07 -53.80 -35.95
C VAL A 63 -13.01 -53.20 -34.89
N LEU A 64 -14.19 -53.79 -34.64
CA LEU A 64 -15.12 -53.34 -33.60
C LEU A 64 -14.54 -53.50 -32.19
N THR A 65 -13.77 -54.55 -31.95
CA THR A 65 -13.10 -54.81 -30.67
C THR A 65 -11.96 -53.82 -30.44
N ASP A 66 -11.20 -53.51 -31.48
CA ASP A 66 -10.12 -52.52 -31.43
C ASP A 66 -10.66 -51.10 -31.28
N ILE A 67 -11.79 -50.77 -31.91
CA ILE A 67 -12.51 -49.50 -31.69
C ILE A 67 -12.98 -49.40 -30.24
N HIS A 68 -13.62 -50.43 -29.68
CA HIS A 68 -14.02 -50.43 -28.26
C HIS A 68 -12.83 -50.26 -27.33
N ARG A 69 -11.73 -51.00 -27.56
CA ARG A 69 -10.50 -50.90 -26.77
C ARG A 69 -9.84 -49.52 -26.88
N ALA A 70 -9.93 -48.87 -28.05
CA ALA A 70 -9.48 -47.50 -28.25
C ALA A 70 -10.38 -46.49 -27.51
N MET A 71 -11.71 -46.68 -27.56
CA MET A 71 -12.68 -45.86 -26.83
C MET A 71 -12.49 -45.97 -25.31
N ASP A 72 -12.27 -47.17 -24.78
CA ASP A 72 -11.99 -47.40 -23.35
C ASP A 72 -10.73 -46.69 -22.86
N ARG A 73 -9.76 -46.41 -23.75
CA ARG A 73 -8.55 -45.65 -23.41
C ARG A 73 -8.78 -44.13 -23.49
N VAL A 74 -9.54 -43.67 -24.48
CA VAL A 74 -9.70 -42.24 -24.77
C VAL A 74 -10.78 -41.58 -23.90
N VAL A 75 -11.89 -42.27 -23.63
CA VAL A 75 -13.02 -41.72 -22.86
C VAL A 75 -12.62 -41.31 -21.43
N PRO A 76 -11.86 -42.10 -20.64
CA PRO A 76 -11.45 -41.70 -19.29
C PRO A 76 -10.56 -40.45 -19.30
N TYR A 77 -9.70 -40.30 -20.33
CA TYR A 77 -8.85 -39.13 -20.48
C TYR A 77 -9.69 -37.86 -20.75
N ILE A 78 -10.69 -37.95 -21.62
CA ILE A 78 -11.62 -36.84 -21.89
C ILE A 78 -12.40 -36.45 -20.63
N LEU A 79 -12.90 -37.43 -19.88
CA LEU A 79 -13.63 -37.18 -18.62
C LEU A 79 -12.73 -36.54 -17.55
N ALA A 80 -11.47 -36.97 -17.43
CA ALA A 80 -10.49 -36.37 -16.55
C ALA A 80 -10.19 -34.91 -16.93
N GLN A 81 -10.00 -34.63 -18.22
CA GLN A 81 -9.81 -33.27 -18.73
C GLN A 81 -11.02 -32.37 -18.44
N GLN A 82 -12.25 -32.86 -18.64
CA GLN A 82 -13.47 -32.12 -18.31
C GLN A 82 -13.56 -31.77 -16.82
N LYS A 83 -13.13 -32.69 -15.92
CA LYS A 83 -13.09 -32.43 -14.48
C LYS A 83 -12.10 -31.31 -14.14
N THR A 84 -10.90 -31.34 -14.75
CA THR A 84 -9.88 -30.31 -14.56
C THR A 84 -10.36 -28.93 -15.02
N VAL A 85 -11.01 -28.85 -16.18
CA VAL A 85 -11.59 -27.61 -16.70
C VAL A 85 -12.63 -27.04 -15.73
N ARG A 86 -13.54 -27.87 -15.21
CA ARG A 86 -14.54 -27.42 -14.21
C ARG A 86 -13.89 -26.89 -12.93
N THR A 87 -12.82 -27.52 -12.45
CA THR A 87 -12.08 -27.01 -11.27
C THR A 87 -11.38 -25.69 -11.54
N MET A 88 -10.85 -25.49 -12.76
CA MET A 88 -10.25 -24.22 -13.17
C MET A 88 -11.30 -23.11 -13.29
N GLU A 89 -12.46 -23.38 -13.89
CA GLU A 89 -13.59 -22.44 -13.98
C GLU A 89 -14.05 -21.97 -12.60
N ASN A 90 -14.19 -22.89 -11.64
CA ASN A 90 -14.55 -22.55 -10.26
C ASN A 90 -13.48 -21.67 -9.59
N THR A 91 -12.20 -21.90 -9.88
CA THR A 91 -11.10 -21.11 -9.33
C THR A 91 -11.09 -19.70 -9.93
N LEU A 92 -11.33 -19.60 -11.24
CA LEU A 92 -11.43 -18.33 -11.95
C LEU A 92 -12.58 -17.47 -11.42
N ALA A 93 -13.76 -18.07 -11.20
CA ALA A 93 -14.90 -17.37 -10.62
C ALA A 93 -14.59 -16.80 -9.23
N LYS A 94 -13.91 -17.59 -8.38
CA LYS A 94 -13.46 -17.13 -7.05
C LYS A 94 -12.47 -15.97 -7.15
N GLN A 95 -11.52 -16.03 -8.08
CA GLN A 95 -10.55 -14.96 -8.28
C GLN A 95 -11.20 -13.67 -8.79
N GLN A 96 -12.19 -13.77 -9.68
CA GLN A 96 -12.94 -12.61 -10.18
C GLN A 96 -13.66 -11.86 -9.06
N VAL A 97 -14.31 -12.58 -8.15
CA VAL A 97 -14.95 -11.98 -6.96
C VAL A 97 -13.90 -11.30 -6.07
N ARG A 98 -12.75 -11.96 -5.83
CA ARG A 98 -11.67 -11.39 -5.00
C ARG A 98 -11.09 -10.11 -5.60
N ILE A 99 -10.94 -10.04 -6.91
CA ILE A 99 -10.47 -8.83 -7.61
C ILE A 99 -11.48 -7.70 -7.47
N ALA A 100 -12.79 -7.98 -7.58
CA ALA A 100 -13.83 -6.97 -7.39
C ALA A 100 -13.81 -6.39 -5.96
N ASP A 101 -13.68 -7.25 -4.94
CA ASP A 101 -13.58 -6.83 -3.54
C ASP A 101 -12.36 -5.94 -3.28
N LEU A 102 -11.19 -6.34 -3.80
CA LEU A 102 -9.94 -5.58 -3.67
C LEU A 102 -10.01 -4.21 -4.36
N LYS A 103 -10.68 -4.12 -5.52
CA LYS A 103 -10.91 -2.84 -6.19
C LYS A 103 -11.77 -1.90 -5.36
N ALA A 104 -12.87 -2.41 -4.81
CA ALA A 104 -13.75 -1.62 -3.93
C ALA A 104 -13.04 -1.16 -2.65
N GLU A 105 -12.17 -2.00 -2.07
CA GLU A 105 -11.35 -1.62 -0.91
C GLU A 105 -10.32 -0.52 -1.24
N CYS A 106 -9.68 -0.61 -2.40
CA CYS A 106 -8.75 0.41 -2.89
C CYS A 106 -9.44 1.76 -3.08
N GLU A 107 -10.62 1.79 -3.71
CA GLU A 107 -11.41 3.02 -3.89
C GLU A 107 -11.78 3.66 -2.54
N ARG A 108 -12.22 2.86 -1.55
CA ARG A 108 -12.50 3.36 -0.19
C ARG A 108 -11.27 3.98 0.46
N HIS A 109 -10.10 3.36 0.31
CA HIS A 109 -8.85 3.89 0.85
C HIS A 109 -8.40 5.17 0.12
N GLN A 110 -8.56 5.25 -1.20
CA GLN A 110 -8.26 6.47 -1.97
C GLN A 110 -9.14 7.64 -1.56
N VAL A 111 -10.46 7.44 -1.42
CA VAL A 111 -11.40 8.49 -0.98
C VAL A 111 -11.06 8.95 0.44
N THR A 112 -10.75 8.03 1.34
CA THR A 112 -10.40 8.36 2.73
C THR A 112 -9.07 9.12 2.82
N ALA A 113 -8.07 8.73 2.03
CA ALA A 113 -6.78 9.43 1.96
C ALA A 113 -6.94 10.83 1.37
N ALA A 114 -7.70 10.97 0.27
CA ALA A 114 -8.00 12.25 -0.36
C ALA A 114 -8.76 13.18 0.60
N ALA A 115 -9.76 12.68 1.33
CA ALA A 115 -10.50 13.45 2.32
C ALA A 115 -9.61 13.93 3.49
N ARG A 116 -8.66 13.09 3.95
CA ARG A 116 -7.68 13.50 4.98
C ARG A 116 -6.73 14.58 4.46
N LEU A 117 -6.21 14.43 3.25
CA LEU A 117 -5.33 15.41 2.62
C LEU A 117 -6.06 16.74 2.40
N LEU A 118 -7.26 16.72 1.81
CA LEU A 118 -8.12 17.90 1.64
C LEU A 118 -8.47 18.56 2.96
N GLY A 119 -8.86 17.78 3.98
CA GLY A 119 -9.13 18.31 5.32
C GLY A 119 -7.89 18.95 5.96
N SER A 120 -6.70 18.39 5.75
CA SER A 120 -5.44 18.96 6.22
C SER A 120 -5.05 20.23 5.47
N ALA A 121 -5.24 20.27 4.15
CA ALA A 121 -4.96 21.40 3.28
C ALA A 121 -5.95 22.55 3.53
N LEU A 122 -7.23 22.25 3.73
CA LEU A 122 -8.26 23.24 4.08
C LEU A 122 -8.00 23.81 5.47
N ARG A 123 -7.64 22.98 6.46
CA ARG A 123 -7.21 23.48 7.79
C ARG A 123 -5.98 24.37 7.68
N PHE A 124 -5.01 24.00 6.84
CA PHE A 124 -3.82 24.81 6.59
C PHE A 124 -4.19 26.13 5.89
N ALA A 125 -5.06 26.12 4.88
CA ALA A 125 -5.51 27.31 4.17
C ALA A 125 -6.34 28.25 5.05
N LEU A 126 -7.24 27.71 5.87
CA LEU A 126 -7.99 28.49 6.86
C LEU A 126 -7.05 29.07 7.92
N TYR A 127 -6.02 28.33 8.29
CA TYR A 127 -4.99 28.78 9.21
C TYR A 127 -4.09 29.87 8.61
N THR A 128 -3.63 29.73 7.36
CA THR A 128 -2.84 30.77 6.67
C THR A 128 -3.68 32.01 6.40
N HIS A 129 -4.97 31.85 6.10
CA HIS A 129 -5.89 32.97 5.97
C HIS A 129 -6.19 33.64 7.31
N LYS A 130 -6.22 32.88 8.42
CA LYS A 130 -6.30 33.42 9.79
C LYS A 130 -5.01 34.16 10.16
N GLN A 131 -3.84 33.58 9.89
CA GLN A 131 -2.50 34.18 10.06
C GLN A 131 -2.33 35.48 9.26
N ALA A 132 -2.77 35.51 8.00
CA ALA A 132 -2.76 36.73 7.18
C ALA A 132 -3.70 37.83 7.73
N LYS A 133 -4.62 37.47 8.63
CA LYS A 133 -5.52 38.37 9.35
C LYS A 133 -5.14 38.54 10.83
N THR A 134 -4.11 37.84 11.33
CA THR A 134 -3.64 37.97 12.72
C THR A 134 -2.68 39.16 12.78
N GLU A 135 -2.94 40.04 13.75
CA GLU A 135 -2.09 41.14 14.14
C GLU A 135 -0.61 40.77 14.17
N LYS A 136 0.22 41.76 13.80
CA LYS A 136 1.69 41.74 13.93
C LYS A 136 2.04 41.18 15.32
N ILE A 137 2.51 39.92 15.39
CA ILE A 137 2.86 39.28 16.66
C ILE A 137 3.92 40.15 17.33
N GLU A 138 3.53 40.80 18.42
CA GLU A 138 4.44 41.62 19.22
C GLU A 138 5.47 40.68 19.85
N TYR A 139 6.75 41.03 19.75
CA TYR A 139 7.80 40.20 20.33
C TYR A 139 7.69 40.29 21.86
N PRO A 140 7.79 39.16 22.59
CA PRO A 140 7.68 39.19 24.05
C PRO A 140 8.82 40.04 24.64
N SER A 141 8.49 41.21 25.19
CA SER A 141 9.44 42.14 25.83
C SER A 141 9.41 42.08 27.36
N LYS A 142 8.40 41.40 27.91
CA LYS A 142 8.22 41.14 29.34
C LYS A 142 8.81 39.78 29.72
N LYS A 143 8.75 39.44 31.01
CA LYS A 143 9.15 38.10 31.48
C LYS A 143 8.38 37.03 30.70
N CYS A 144 9.12 36.14 30.06
CA CYS A 144 8.61 35.12 29.16
C CYS A 144 9.32 33.79 29.40
N CYS A 145 8.77 32.73 28.81
CA CYS A 145 9.36 31.41 28.81
C CYS A 145 10.12 31.19 27.50
N PHE A 146 11.40 30.84 27.62
CA PHE A 146 12.24 30.40 26.52
C PHE A 146 12.20 28.89 26.45
N VAL A 147 12.05 28.36 25.24
CA VAL A 147 12.17 26.94 24.95
C VAL A 147 13.31 26.76 23.96
N THR A 148 14.34 26.04 24.38
CA THR A 148 15.42 25.62 23.49
C THR A 148 15.18 24.20 23.04
N THR A 149 15.39 23.92 21.75
CA THR A 149 15.29 22.57 21.20
C THR A 149 16.63 22.12 20.64
N SER A 150 16.88 20.81 20.63
CA SER A 150 18.00 20.19 19.90
C SER A 150 17.74 18.71 19.68
N VAL A 151 18.20 18.15 18.58
CA VAL A 151 18.13 16.71 18.31
C VAL A 151 19.33 16.02 18.96
N TYR A 152 19.06 14.94 19.71
CA TYR A 152 20.12 14.12 20.27
C TYR A 152 20.96 13.49 19.16
N GLN A 153 22.28 13.73 19.22
CA GLN A 153 23.27 13.22 18.28
C GLN A 153 23.03 13.66 16.82
N MET A 154 22.71 14.93 16.60
CA MET A 154 22.54 15.49 15.26
C MET A 154 23.80 15.34 14.37
N ASP A 155 24.97 15.45 14.99
CA ASP A 155 26.29 15.23 14.39
C ASP A 155 26.44 13.83 13.75
N VAL A 156 25.84 12.80 14.37
CA VAL A 156 25.85 11.45 13.83
C VAL A 156 25.01 11.36 12.56
N TYR A 157 23.82 11.97 12.51
CA TYR A 157 23.01 11.96 11.28
C TYR A 157 23.73 12.69 10.13
N LEU A 158 24.46 13.77 10.44
CA LEU A 158 25.22 14.54 9.46
C LEU A 158 26.43 13.77 8.89
N THR A 159 27.03 12.88 9.68
CA THR A 159 28.22 12.11 9.28
C THR A 159 27.89 10.83 8.53
N VAL A 160 26.81 10.12 8.86
CA VAL A 160 26.51 8.82 8.23
C VAL A 160 25.89 8.98 6.83
N LYS A 161 24.86 9.83 6.68
CA LYS A 161 24.22 10.10 5.37
C LYS A 161 23.59 11.50 5.37
N LYS A 162 24.16 12.44 4.60
CA LYS A 162 23.66 13.83 4.46
C LYS A 162 22.15 13.91 4.12
N GLY A 163 21.63 12.96 3.34
CA GLY A 163 20.20 12.88 3.01
C GLY A 163 19.30 12.67 4.23
N VAL A 164 19.73 11.83 5.18
CA VAL A 164 18.96 11.53 6.40
C VAL A 164 18.87 12.76 7.30
N ALA A 165 20.00 13.45 7.53
CA ALA A 165 19.99 14.69 8.32
C ALA A 165 19.11 15.79 7.68
N ALA A 166 19.11 15.88 6.34
CA ALA A 166 18.23 16.80 5.63
C ALA A 166 16.75 16.45 5.84
N SER A 167 16.36 15.17 5.71
CA SER A 167 14.99 14.71 5.99
C SER A 167 14.56 15.04 7.42
N VAL A 168 15.42 14.75 8.41
CA VAL A 168 15.16 15.04 9.83
C VAL A 168 14.90 16.53 10.03
N ARG A 169 15.79 17.37 9.50
CA ARG A 169 15.69 18.83 9.62
C ARG A 169 14.40 19.38 8.99
N VAL A 170 14.03 18.90 7.80
CA VAL A 170 12.81 19.35 7.12
C VAL A 170 11.56 19.02 7.94
N ILE A 171 11.45 17.78 8.41
CA ILE A 171 10.31 17.35 9.23
C ILE A 171 10.28 18.14 10.55
N LEU A 172 11.44 18.31 11.21
CA LEU A 172 11.54 19.07 12.45
C LEU A 172 11.08 20.53 12.28
N GLN A 173 11.59 21.23 11.26
CA GLN A 173 11.18 22.61 10.93
C GLN A 173 9.67 22.70 10.70
N GLN A 174 9.10 21.75 9.95
CA GLN A 174 7.67 21.72 9.68
C GLN A 174 6.86 21.51 10.95
N LEU A 175 7.22 20.54 11.80
CA LEU A 175 6.50 20.26 13.04
C LEU A 175 6.56 21.43 14.00
N ILE A 176 7.75 21.99 14.23
CA ILE A 176 7.96 23.12 15.13
C ILE A 176 7.14 24.33 14.68
N ARG A 177 7.30 24.75 13.42
CA ARG A 177 6.65 25.96 12.88
C ARG A 177 5.15 25.82 12.71
N LYS A 178 4.66 24.62 12.37
CA LYS A 178 3.21 24.36 12.25
C LYS A 178 2.51 24.40 13.60
N ALA A 179 3.14 23.86 14.64
CA ALA A 179 2.57 23.85 15.98
C ALA A 179 2.63 25.23 16.64
N LEU A 180 3.72 25.98 16.42
CA LEU A 180 4.09 27.14 17.24
C LEU A 180 2.97 28.17 17.45
N PRO A 181 2.23 28.60 16.41
CA PRO A 181 1.24 29.66 16.61
C PRO A 181 -0.07 29.16 17.22
N ASN A 182 -0.30 27.84 17.30
CA ASN A 182 -1.44 27.29 18.07
C ASN A 182 -1.24 27.47 19.57
N PHE A 183 -0.02 27.75 20.00
CA PHE A 183 0.37 27.97 21.39
C PHE A 183 0.91 29.39 21.61
N HIS A 184 0.59 30.34 20.71
CA HIS A 184 1.04 31.74 20.81
C HIS A 184 2.56 31.88 20.99
N GLY A 185 3.33 30.98 20.39
CA GLY A 185 4.79 31.02 20.43
C GLY A 185 5.40 31.88 19.32
N TYR A 186 6.60 32.37 19.57
CA TYR A 186 7.44 33.12 18.65
C TYR A 186 8.76 32.38 18.39
N GLU A 187 9.18 32.28 17.13
CA GLU A 187 10.49 31.73 16.74
C GLU A 187 11.49 32.87 16.78
N ALA A 188 12.33 32.93 17.82
CA ALA A 188 13.33 33.97 17.99
C ALA A 188 14.59 33.68 17.19
N ASP A 189 15.06 32.43 17.20
CA ASP A 189 16.26 32.05 16.47
C ASP A 189 16.23 30.59 16.00
N TYR A 190 16.99 30.31 14.95
CA TYR A 190 17.23 28.98 14.42
C TYR A 190 18.67 28.88 13.90
N ASP A 191 19.41 27.89 14.40
CA ASP A 191 20.84 27.72 14.13
C ASP A 191 21.16 27.22 12.70
N GLY A 192 20.15 26.83 11.92
CA GLY A 192 20.31 26.26 10.58
C GLY A 192 20.35 24.73 10.55
N THR A 193 20.58 24.08 11.69
CA THR A 193 20.75 22.63 11.83
C THR A 193 19.56 21.95 12.49
N ASP A 194 19.38 22.15 13.79
CA ASP A 194 18.40 21.43 14.61
C ASP A 194 17.98 22.18 15.88
N GLN A 195 18.59 23.33 16.16
CA GLN A 195 18.34 24.08 17.38
C GLN A 195 17.45 25.29 17.12
N PHE A 196 16.37 25.37 17.89
CA PHE A 196 15.46 26.51 17.87
C PHE A 196 15.47 27.19 19.22
N LEU A 197 15.40 28.52 19.20
CA LEU A 197 15.02 29.33 20.34
C LEU A 197 13.60 29.84 20.12
N LEU A 198 12.70 29.37 20.97
CA LEU A 198 11.28 29.71 20.91
C LEU A 198 10.90 30.48 22.17
N VAL A 199 9.98 31.44 22.04
CA VAL A 199 9.57 32.32 23.13
C VAL A 199 8.06 32.28 23.28
N PHE A 200 7.60 32.17 24.52
CA PHE A 200 6.18 32.15 24.87
C PHE A 200 5.93 33.13 26.01
N GLU A 201 4.89 33.94 25.92
CA GLU A 201 4.53 34.84 27.03
C GLU A 201 4.13 34.07 28.29
N GLU A 202 3.36 32.99 28.11
CA GLU A 202 2.89 32.14 29.21
C GLU A 202 3.65 30.82 29.29
N ALA A 203 4.11 30.46 30.50
CA ALA A 203 4.76 29.17 30.76
C ALA A 203 3.84 27.98 30.44
N LYS A 204 2.52 28.13 30.66
CA LYS A 204 1.52 27.10 30.32
C LYS A 204 1.57 26.75 28.83
N ASN A 205 1.60 27.76 27.97
CA ASN A 205 1.66 27.57 26.53
C ASN A 205 2.96 26.87 26.10
N ALA A 206 4.09 27.26 26.70
CA ALA A 206 5.37 26.61 26.46
C ALA A 206 5.37 25.12 26.85
N VAL A 207 4.82 24.77 28.02
CA VAL A 207 4.71 23.36 28.45
C VAL A 207 3.81 22.57 27.51
N GLN A 208 2.64 23.11 27.18
CA GLN A 208 1.69 22.45 26.27
C GLN A 208 2.29 22.26 24.88
N TYR A 209 3.05 23.25 24.39
CA TYR A 209 3.79 23.18 23.14
C TYR A 209 4.83 22.04 23.16
N CYS A 210 5.67 21.98 24.21
CA CYS A 210 6.65 20.92 24.37
C CYS A 210 5.99 19.53 24.34
N CYS A 211 4.92 19.34 25.11
CA CYS A 211 4.18 18.08 25.12
C CYS A 211 3.56 17.74 23.75
N HIS A 212 3.06 18.73 23.02
CA HIS A 212 2.47 18.54 21.70
C HIS A 212 3.55 18.14 20.68
N VAL A 213 4.66 18.88 20.59
CA VAL A 213 5.75 18.57 19.66
C VAL A 213 6.35 17.19 19.94
N GLN A 214 6.56 16.82 21.21
CA GLN A 214 7.05 15.49 21.56
C GLN A 214 6.13 14.37 21.08
N LYS A 215 4.81 14.56 21.14
CA LYS A 215 3.82 13.60 20.60
C LYS A 215 3.85 13.54 19.08
N GLU A 216 3.91 14.69 18.41
CA GLU A 216 3.99 14.75 16.94
C GLU A 216 5.28 14.10 16.42
N MET A 217 6.42 14.30 17.10
CA MET A 217 7.69 13.64 16.77
C MET A 217 7.57 12.11 16.79
N LEU A 218 6.74 11.54 17.67
CA LEU A 218 6.56 10.09 17.78
C LEU A 218 5.86 9.47 16.55
N ILE A 219 4.90 10.21 15.99
CA ILE A 219 4.04 9.74 14.88
C ILE A 219 4.46 10.28 13.51
N ALA A 220 5.48 11.15 13.46
CA ALA A 220 5.95 11.76 12.22
C ALA A 220 6.43 10.70 11.20
N PRO A 221 6.33 10.95 9.89
CA PRO A 221 6.66 9.98 8.85
C PRO A 221 8.17 9.87 8.63
N TRP A 222 8.89 9.32 9.62
CA TRP A 222 10.32 9.07 9.55
C TRP A 222 10.67 7.98 8.52
N ASP A 223 11.73 8.22 7.74
CA ASP A 223 12.28 7.26 6.79
C ASP A 223 12.68 5.95 7.47
N GLU A 224 12.49 4.80 6.82
CA GLU A 224 12.84 3.49 7.40
C GLU A 224 14.33 3.36 7.69
N ASP A 225 15.17 3.90 6.81
CA ASP A 225 16.63 4.02 7.00
C ASP A 225 16.96 4.72 8.33
N LEU A 226 16.21 5.76 8.68
CA LEU A 226 16.39 6.51 9.94
C LEU A 226 15.97 5.68 11.15
N LEU A 227 14.89 4.90 11.03
CA LEU A 227 14.41 4.01 12.09
C LEU A 227 15.36 2.83 12.36
N GLY A 228 16.28 2.53 11.45
CA GLY A 228 17.36 1.55 11.69
C GLY A 228 18.44 2.03 12.66
N TYR A 229 18.55 3.34 12.93
CA TYR A 229 19.59 3.86 13.82
C TYR A 229 19.26 3.63 15.29
N ARG A 230 20.29 3.29 16.08
CA ARG A 230 20.18 2.94 17.52
C ARG A 230 19.29 3.89 18.32
N PHE A 231 19.41 5.20 18.11
CA PHE A 231 18.68 6.22 18.86
C PHE A 231 17.47 6.79 18.13
N SER A 232 17.15 6.27 16.94
CA SER A 232 15.92 6.59 16.19
C SER A 232 14.98 5.40 16.04
N LYS A 233 15.37 4.22 16.52
CA LYS A 233 14.55 3.03 16.47
C LYS A 233 13.24 3.18 17.23
N LEU A 234 12.29 2.38 16.79
CA LEU A 234 11.04 2.15 17.49
C LEU A 234 11.31 1.40 18.79
N GLU A 235 10.81 1.92 19.91
CA GLU A 235 10.84 1.24 21.20
C GLU A 235 9.45 1.31 21.84
N LYS A 236 9.10 0.23 22.53
CA LYS A 236 7.84 0.07 23.24
C LYS A 236 8.13 -0.21 24.72
N ASP A 237 7.21 0.18 25.59
CA ASP A 237 7.26 -0.20 27.01
C ASP A 237 6.83 -1.65 27.24
N MET A 238 6.78 -2.06 28.51
CA MET A 238 6.37 -3.40 28.93
C MET A 238 4.91 -3.71 28.56
N GLU A 239 4.06 -2.70 28.44
CA GLU A 239 2.67 -2.82 28.01
C GLU A 239 2.50 -2.76 26.49
N GLY A 240 3.59 -2.68 25.73
CA GLY A 240 3.59 -2.63 24.27
C GLY A 240 3.21 -1.26 23.67
N ARG A 241 3.11 -0.21 24.48
CA ARG A 241 2.83 1.16 24.04
C ARG A 241 4.08 1.78 23.45
N LEU A 242 3.90 2.54 22.38
CA LEU A 242 4.99 3.24 21.71
C LEU A 242 5.55 4.34 22.61
N VAL A 243 6.82 4.22 23.01
CA VAL A 243 7.51 5.24 23.83
C VAL A 243 8.46 6.08 22.99
N PHE A 244 8.97 5.52 21.89
CA PHE A 244 10.04 6.11 21.12
C PHE A 244 9.96 5.68 19.67
N ARG A 245 10.15 6.63 18.74
CA ARG A 245 10.23 6.40 17.30
C ARG A 245 10.80 7.64 16.60
N GLY A 246 11.84 7.45 15.80
CA GLY A 246 12.56 8.54 15.16
C GLY A 246 13.48 9.34 16.10
N PRO A 247 14.04 10.46 15.61
CA PRO A 247 15.03 11.28 16.32
C PRO A 247 14.52 11.74 17.69
N ARG A 248 15.41 11.75 18.69
CA ARG A 248 15.06 12.21 20.04
C ARG A 248 15.22 13.73 20.12
N LEU A 249 14.11 14.43 20.30
CA LEU A 249 14.13 15.87 20.52
C LEU A 249 14.33 16.19 22.00
N LYS A 250 15.38 16.95 22.31
CA LYS A 250 15.56 17.60 23.60
C LYS A 250 14.82 18.92 23.60
N MET A 251 14.17 19.23 24.71
CA MET A 251 13.53 20.53 24.93
C MET A 251 13.88 21.00 26.34
N GLY A 252 14.52 22.17 26.43
CA GLY A 252 14.83 22.86 27.68
C GLY A 252 13.93 24.07 27.84
N MET A 253 13.54 24.40 29.08
CA MET A 253 12.71 25.55 29.38
C MET A 253 13.37 26.43 30.42
N THR A 254 13.36 27.75 30.18
CA THR A 254 13.87 28.76 31.10
C THR A 254 12.88 29.91 31.17
N TYR A 255 12.72 30.54 32.33
CA TYR A 255 11.86 31.72 32.50
C TYR A 255 12.71 32.93 32.88
N GLY A 256 12.50 34.06 32.21
CA GLY A 256 13.29 35.27 32.45
C GLY A 256 12.85 36.45 31.61
N THR A 257 13.57 37.56 31.72
CA THR A 257 13.33 38.75 30.89
C THR A 257 14.24 38.71 29.66
N PRO A 258 13.71 38.86 28.43
CA PRO A 258 14.52 38.89 27.22
C PRO A 258 15.29 40.20 27.09
N GLU A 259 16.54 40.10 26.59
CA GLU A 259 17.24 41.24 26.00
C GLU A 259 16.99 41.19 24.48
N VAL A 260 16.28 42.18 23.95
CA VAL A 260 15.89 42.21 22.53
C VAL A 260 17.00 42.87 21.73
N LYS A 261 17.52 42.17 20.72
CA LYS A 261 18.56 42.67 19.82
C LYS A 261 18.09 42.56 18.38
N GLN A 262 17.88 43.70 17.76
CA GLN A 262 17.39 43.76 16.40
C GLN A 262 18.42 43.19 15.41
N ASN A 263 17.99 42.24 14.59
CA ASN A 263 18.80 41.68 13.53
C ASN A 263 18.95 42.71 12.40
N MET A 264 20.19 43.12 12.11
CA MET A 264 20.49 44.16 11.12
C MET A 264 20.14 43.77 9.67
N ILE A 265 20.00 42.48 9.37
CA ILE A 265 19.71 41.98 8.02
C ILE A 265 18.21 41.74 7.83
N THR A 266 17.55 41.10 8.80
CA THR A 266 16.13 40.72 8.68
C THR A 266 15.18 41.76 9.26
N GLY A 267 15.69 42.73 10.02
CA GLY A 267 14.90 43.75 10.72
C GLY A 267 14.04 43.20 11.86
N ARG A 268 14.08 41.89 12.11
CA ARG A 268 13.33 41.23 13.18
C ARG A 268 14.00 41.52 14.54
N PRO A 269 13.20 41.76 15.59
CA PRO A 269 13.68 41.90 16.97
C PRO A 269 14.21 40.59 17.53
#